data_AF-A0A2U2Z2L5-F1
#
_entry.id   AF-A0A2U2Z2L5-F1
#
_cell.length_a   1.000
_cell.length_b   1.000
_cell.length_c   1.000
_cell.angle_alpha   90.00
_cell.angle_beta   90.00
_cell.angle_gamma   90.00
#
_symmetry.space_group_name_H-M   'P 1'
#
loop_
_entity.id
_entity.type
_entity.pdbx_description
1 polymer ?
#
loop_
_entity_poly.entity_id
_entity_poly.type
_entity_poly.pdbx_seq_one_letter_code
_entity_poly.pdbx_strand_id
1 'polypeptide(L)'
;MSVEVRVEPGRLLAMVRARGSIAHRRMSARTQRVADIARQEAPGRMGQYIDWKVTEGPRGLQGVIVCDHHAVRFVLDGTRPHIIRPRRAKALRFETGGRVVFAKRVRHPGTRANPFLQRALRMGR
;
A
#
# COMPACT_ATOMS: atom_id res chain seq x y z
N MET A 1 -56.25 -3.06 13.00
CA MET A 1 -55.60 -4.24 12.40
C MET A 1 -54.12 -3.93 12.22
N SER A 2 -53.23 -4.74 12.79
CA SER A 2 -51.78 -4.60 12.65
C SER A 2 -51.24 -5.60 11.65
N VAL A 3 -50.38 -5.15 10.73
CA VAL A 3 -49.64 -6.01 9.81
C VAL A 3 -48.19 -6.06 10.29
N GLU A 4 -47.69 -7.27 10.50
CA GLU A 4 -46.28 -7.51 10.83
C GLU A 4 -45.55 -8.02 9.58
N VAL A 5 -44.39 -7.43 9.30
CA VAL A 5 -43.47 -7.89 8.24
C VAL A 5 -42.17 -8.31 8.89
N ARG A 6 -41.80 -9.58 8.74
CA ARG A 6 -40.50 -10.09 9.17
C ARG A 6 -39.50 -9.98 8.03
N VAL A 7 -38.36 -9.38 8.33
CA VAL A 7 -37.23 -9.27 7.38
C VAL A 7 -36.16 -10.26 7.79
N GLU A 8 -35.69 -11.08 6.85
CA GLU A 8 -34.60 -12.04 7.08
C GLU A 8 -33.24 -11.31 7.08
N PRO A 9 -32.52 -11.27 8.22
CA PRO A 9 -31.25 -10.54 8.31
C PRO A 9 -30.19 -11.03 7.31
N GLY A 10 -30.18 -12.33 7.00
CA GLY A 10 -29.23 -12.95 6.07
C GLY A 10 -29.39 -12.46 4.63
N ARG A 11 -30.64 -12.36 4.13
CA ARG A 11 -30.91 -11.81 2.80
C ARG A 11 -30.58 -10.33 2.71
N LEU A 12 -30.87 -9.57 3.76
CA LEU A 12 -30.55 -8.15 3.82
C LEU A 12 -29.03 -7.92 3.80
N LEU A 13 -28.26 -8.71 4.55
CA LEU A 13 -26.80 -8.70 4.52
C LEU A 13 -26.26 -9.07 3.14
N ALA A 14 -26.81 -10.10 2.48
CA ALA A 14 -26.42 -10.47 1.12
C ALA A 14 -26.64 -9.31 0.13
N MET A 15 -27.77 -8.61 0.20
CA MET A 15 -28.05 -7.44 -0.63
C MET A 15 -27.09 -6.27 -0.36
N VAL A 16 -26.76 -6.02 0.92
CA VAL A 16 -25.79 -4.99 1.30
C VAL A 16 -24.39 -5.32 0.78
N ARG A 17 -24.00 -6.60 0.74
CA ARG A 17 -22.67 -7.03 0.30
C ARG A 17 -22.57 -7.27 -1.20
N ALA A 18 -23.69 -7.37 -1.90
CA ALA A 18 -23.73 -7.59 -3.34
C ALA A 18 -22.88 -6.57 -4.11
N ARG A 19 -22.20 -7.04 -5.17
CA ARG A 19 -21.48 -6.14 -6.08
C ARG A 19 -22.42 -5.09 -6.64
N GLY A 20 -21.99 -3.85 -6.62
CA GLY A 20 -22.80 -2.72 -7.05
C GLY A 20 -23.84 -2.22 -6.03
N SER A 21 -23.94 -2.81 -4.84
CA SER A 21 -24.75 -2.22 -3.76
C SER A 21 -24.24 -0.83 -3.35
N ILE A 22 -25.03 -0.07 -2.60
CA ILE A 22 -24.61 1.22 -2.05
C ILE A 22 -23.37 1.05 -1.15
N ALA A 23 -23.35 0.00 -0.32
CA ALA A 23 -22.22 -0.27 0.56
C ALA A 23 -20.97 -0.65 -0.25
N HIS A 24 -21.11 -1.45 -1.30
CA HIS A 24 -20.01 -1.77 -2.22
C HIS A 24 -19.47 -0.50 -2.90
N ARG A 25 -20.34 0.34 -3.48
CA ARG A 25 -19.92 1.59 -4.13
C ARG A 25 -19.22 2.54 -3.17
N ARG A 26 -19.75 2.72 -1.96
CA ARG A 26 -19.11 3.55 -0.92
C ARG A 26 -17.76 2.98 -0.50
N MET A 27 -17.66 1.66 -0.33
CA MET A 27 -16.40 0.99 -0.01
C MET A 27 -15.37 1.17 -1.14
N SER A 28 -15.77 0.95 -2.40
CA SER A 28 -14.91 1.15 -3.57
C SER A 28 -14.41 2.59 -3.64
N ALA A 29 -15.29 3.58 -3.52
CA ALA A 29 -14.90 4.99 -3.57
C ALA A 29 -13.92 5.36 -2.44
N ARG A 30 -14.13 4.86 -1.22
CA ARG A 30 -13.20 5.09 -0.10
C ARG A 30 -11.86 4.40 -0.33
N THR A 31 -11.87 3.16 -0.81
CA THR A 31 -10.65 2.39 -1.09
C THR A 31 -9.84 3.05 -2.20
N GLN A 32 -10.50 3.52 -3.26
CA GLN A 32 -9.87 4.26 -4.34
C GLN A 32 -9.21 5.54 -3.83
N ARG A 33 -9.89 6.34 -3.00
CA ARG A 33 -9.30 7.54 -2.40
C ARG A 33 -8.04 7.22 -1.58
N VAL A 34 -8.08 6.17 -0.76
CA VAL A 34 -6.90 5.73 0.01
C VAL A 34 -5.76 5.31 -0.93
N ALA A 35 -6.07 4.60 -2.02
CA ALA A 35 -5.08 4.21 -3.01
C ALA A 35 -4.46 5.42 -3.72
N ASP A 36 -5.26 6.44 -4.05
CA ASP A 36 -4.76 7.67 -4.69
C ASP A 36 -3.81 8.45 -3.78
N ILE A 37 -4.15 8.57 -2.49
CA ILE A 37 -3.25 9.17 -1.49
C ILE A 37 -1.98 8.32 -1.36
N ALA A 38 -2.11 6.99 -1.33
CA ALA A 38 -0.96 6.10 -1.27
C ALA A 38 -0.03 6.26 -2.48
N ARG A 39 -0.57 6.49 -3.68
CA ARG A 39 0.20 6.77 -4.90
C ARG A 39 1.01 8.06 -4.80
N GLN A 40 0.42 9.10 -4.21
CA GLN A 40 1.07 10.40 -4.01
C GLN A 40 2.16 10.33 -2.93
N GLU A 41 1.92 9.59 -1.84
CA GLU A 41 2.86 9.43 -0.73
C GLU A 41 4.02 8.45 -1.02
N ALA A 42 3.88 7.62 -2.05
CA ALA A 42 4.83 6.57 -2.35
C ALA A 42 6.16 7.15 -2.89
N PRO A 43 7.33 6.70 -2.38
CA PRO A 43 8.61 7.21 -2.83
C PRO A 43 8.98 6.70 -4.23
N GLY A 44 9.61 7.57 -5.02
CA GLY A 44 10.10 7.23 -6.35
C GLY A 44 8.98 6.75 -7.28
N ARG A 45 9.15 5.57 -7.88
CA ARG A 45 8.16 4.97 -8.80
C ARG A 45 7.19 4.02 -8.11
N MET A 46 7.26 3.85 -6.79
CA MET A 46 6.44 2.85 -6.08
C MET A 46 4.94 3.08 -6.23
N GLY A 47 4.49 4.33 -6.44
CA GLY A 47 3.09 4.64 -6.70
C GLY A 47 2.52 3.93 -7.94
N GLN A 48 3.36 3.62 -8.94
CA GLN A 48 2.94 2.91 -10.16
C GLN A 48 2.56 1.46 -9.89
N TYR A 49 2.98 0.90 -8.75
CA TYR A 49 2.72 -0.48 -8.34
C TYR A 49 1.59 -0.59 -7.31
N ILE A 50 0.85 0.50 -7.09
CA ILE A 50 -0.27 0.53 -6.16
C ILE A 50 -1.57 0.23 -6.88
N ASP A 51 -2.19 -0.85 -6.44
CA ASP A 51 -3.51 -1.28 -6.88
C ASP A 51 -4.44 -1.47 -5.69
N TRP A 52 -5.74 -1.56 -5.96
CA TRP A 52 -6.75 -1.76 -4.94
C TRP A 52 -7.89 -2.64 -5.41
N LYS A 53 -8.54 -3.29 -4.46
CA LYS A 53 -9.73 -4.10 -4.71
C LYS A 53 -10.67 -4.07 -3.52
N VAL A 54 -11.95 -4.34 -3.76
CA VAL A 54 -12.91 -4.62 -2.69
C VAL A 54 -13.15 -6.13 -2.68
N THR A 55 -12.99 -6.73 -1.51
CA THR A 55 -13.20 -8.16 -1.28
C THR A 55 -14.19 -8.37 -0.14
N GLU A 56 -14.90 -9.49 -0.16
CA GLU A 56 -15.66 -9.93 1.00
C GLU A 56 -14.77 -10.78 1.91
N GLY A 57 -14.74 -10.44 3.20
CA GLY A 57 -14.07 -11.23 4.23
C GLY A 57 -15.03 -11.61 5.36
N PRO A 58 -14.53 -12.29 6.42
CA PRO A 58 -15.36 -12.77 7.53
C PRO A 58 -16.16 -11.66 8.22
N ARG A 59 -15.65 -10.43 8.18
CA ARG A 59 -16.26 -9.22 8.77
C ARG A 59 -17.04 -8.37 7.77
N GLY A 60 -17.32 -8.89 6.57
CA GLY A 60 -18.03 -8.18 5.49
C GLY A 60 -17.10 -7.58 4.44
N LEU A 61 -17.57 -6.54 3.74
CA LEU A 61 -16.83 -5.87 2.67
C LEU A 61 -15.56 -5.18 3.21
N GLN A 62 -14.44 -5.38 2.53
CA GLN A 62 -13.14 -4.84 2.88
C GLN A 62 -12.50 -4.19 1.66
N GLY A 63 -11.99 -2.98 1.85
CA GLY A 63 -11.07 -2.34 0.90
C GLY A 63 -9.65 -2.83 1.13
N VAL A 64 -9.02 -3.34 0.08
CA VAL A 64 -7.65 -3.85 0.11
C VAL A 64 -6.80 -2.98 -0.81
N ILE A 65 -5.70 -2.44 -0.28
CA ILE A 65 -4.69 -1.70 -1.03
C ILE A 65 -3.42 -2.56 -1.05
N VAL A 66 -2.83 -2.73 -2.22
CA VAL A 66 -1.64 -3.55 -2.44
C VAL A 66 -0.57 -2.70 -3.11
N CYS A 67 0.68 -2.90 -2.72
CA CYS A 67 1.83 -2.39 -3.46
C CYS A 67 2.75 -3.56 -3.81
N ASP A 68 2.88 -3.88 -5.10
CA ASP A 68 3.64 -5.04 -5.59
C ASP A 68 5.07 -4.68 -6.04
N HIS A 69 5.63 -3.60 -5.49
CA HIS A 69 7.01 -3.24 -5.78
C HIS A 69 7.97 -4.14 -4.98
N HIS A 70 8.94 -4.78 -5.64
CA HIS A 70 9.91 -5.69 -5.01
C HIS A 70 10.63 -5.12 -3.76
N ALA A 71 10.82 -3.80 -3.72
CA ALA A 71 11.45 -3.10 -2.59
C ALA A 71 10.49 -2.57 -1.50
N VAL A 72 9.17 -2.79 -1.61
CA VAL A 72 8.18 -2.15 -0.74
C VAL A 72 8.40 -2.47 0.74
N ARG A 73 8.75 -3.71 1.08
CA ARG A 73 8.98 -4.12 2.48
C ARG A 73 10.17 -3.38 3.10
N PHE A 74 11.26 -3.22 2.37
CA PHE A 74 12.43 -2.47 2.84
C PHE A 74 12.14 -0.98 3.05
N VAL A 75 11.17 -0.43 2.33
CA VAL A 75 10.74 0.97 2.49
C VAL A 75 9.80 1.10 3.68
N LEU A 76 8.81 0.21 3.82
CA LEU A 76 7.86 0.25 4.92
C LEU A 76 8.55 0.02 6.27
N ASP A 77 9.43 -0.97 6.34
CA ASP A 77 10.07 -1.38 7.59
C ASP A 77 11.41 -0.65 7.83
N GLY A 78 11.98 -0.06 6.77
CA GLY A 78 13.35 0.44 6.78
C GLY A 78 14.39 -0.67 6.65
N THR A 79 15.67 -0.28 6.72
CA THR A 79 16.79 -1.23 6.72
C THR A 79 17.76 -0.92 7.85
N ARG A 80 18.37 -1.97 8.43
CA ARG A 80 19.43 -1.83 9.43
C ARG A 80 20.73 -1.34 8.77
N PRO A 81 21.68 -0.78 9.53
CA PRO A 81 23.03 -0.52 9.03
C PRO A 81 23.63 -1.77 8.36
N HIS A 82 24.18 -1.61 7.16
CA HIS A 82 24.74 -2.73 6.39
C HIS A 82 25.81 -2.28 5.41
N ILE A 83 26.62 -3.23 4.96
CA ILE A 83 27.66 -2.99 3.95
C ILE A 83 27.08 -3.29 2.56
N ILE A 84 27.19 -2.33 1.66
CA ILE A 84 26.90 -2.50 0.24
C ILE A 84 28.22 -2.81 -0.47
N ARG A 85 28.22 -3.88 -1.26
CA ARG A 85 29.38 -4.35 -2.04
C ARG A 85 28.96 -4.65 -3.48
N PRO A 86 29.83 -4.43 -4.47
CA PRO A 86 29.52 -4.79 -5.84
C PRO A 86 29.45 -6.31 -5.97
N ARG A 87 28.46 -6.83 -6.70
CA ARG A 87 28.26 -8.28 -6.90
C ARG A 87 29.00 -8.82 -8.13
N ARG A 88 28.96 -8.07 -9.24
CA ARG A 88 29.52 -8.48 -10.55
C ARG A 88 30.59 -7.51 -11.08
N ALA A 89 30.73 -6.34 -10.45
CA ALA A 89 31.65 -5.29 -10.88
C ALA A 89 32.84 -5.17 -9.93
N LYS A 90 33.92 -4.48 -10.35
CA LYS A 90 35.11 -4.25 -9.53
C LYS A 90 34.92 -3.18 -8.45
N ALA A 91 34.01 -2.22 -8.66
CA ALA A 91 33.70 -1.15 -7.73
C ALA A 91 32.26 -0.64 -7.91
N LEU A 92 31.73 0.02 -6.88
CA LEU A 92 30.53 0.86 -6.95
C LEU A 92 30.91 2.21 -7.55
N ARG A 93 30.02 2.83 -8.33
CA ARG A 93 30.17 4.18 -8.89
C ARG A 93 28.99 5.05 -8.48
N PHE A 94 29.24 6.25 -7.98
CA PHE A 94 28.19 7.23 -7.70
C PHE A 94 28.71 8.65 -7.95
N GLU A 95 27.79 9.57 -8.19
CA GLU A 95 28.08 11.00 -8.35
C GLU A 95 27.71 11.73 -7.06
N THR A 96 28.65 12.50 -6.52
CA THR A 96 28.45 13.28 -5.30
C THR A 96 29.28 14.55 -5.36
N GLY A 97 28.66 15.70 -5.02
CA GLY A 97 29.32 17.00 -5.10
C GLY A 97 29.90 17.32 -6.49
N GLY A 98 29.23 16.90 -7.56
CA GLY A 98 29.68 17.11 -8.94
C GLY A 98 30.87 16.24 -9.38
N ARG A 99 31.30 15.26 -8.56
CA ARG A 99 32.40 14.35 -8.88
C ARG A 99 31.94 12.91 -8.93
N VAL A 100 32.55 12.13 -9.82
CA VAL A 100 32.37 10.68 -9.87
C VAL A 100 33.30 10.04 -8.83
N VAL A 101 32.72 9.23 -7.93
CA VAL A 101 33.45 8.50 -6.89
C VAL A 101 33.28 7.00 -7.09
N PHE A 102 34.38 6.28 -6.88
CA PHE A 102 34.40 4.82 -6.90
C PHE A 102 34.71 4.25 -5.51
N ALA A 103 33.98 3.22 -5.10
CA ALA A 103 34.18 2.58 -3.80
C ALA A 103 34.13 1.04 -3.90
N LYS A 104 35.05 0.36 -3.21
CA LYS A 104 35.00 -1.11 -3.07
C LYS A 104 33.82 -1.57 -2.20
N ARG A 105 33.41 -0.73 -1.24
CA ARG A 105 32.26 -0.96 -0.36
C ARG A 105 31.72 0.36 0.18
N VAL A 106 30.45 0.38 0.57
CA VAL A 106 29.81 1.49 1.30
C VAL A 106 29.28 0.96 2.63
N ARG A 107 29.59 1.63 3.74
CA ARG A 107 28.96 1.37 5.04
C ARG A 107 27.67 2.20 5.12
N HIS A 108 26.55 1.61 4.72
CA HIS A 108 25.26 2.29 4.72
C HIS A 108 24.70 2.31 6.15
N PRO A 109 24.27 3.47 6.67
CA PRO A 109 23.72 3.58 8.03
C PRO A 109 22.35 2.88 8.19
N GLY A 110 21.79 2.39 7.09
CA GLY A 110 20.42 1.89 7.02
C GLY A 110 19.48 2.98 6.54
N THR A 111 18.20 2.63 6.44
CA THR A 111 17.14 3.52 5.96
C THR A 111 16.04 3.55 7.02
N ARG A 112 15.54 4.74 7.35
CA ARG A 112 14.38 4.87 8.24
C ARG A 112 13.12 4.33 7.54
N ALA A 113 12.23 3.74 8.32
CA ALA A 113 10.91 3.30 7.87
C ALA A 113 10.11 4.46 7.27
N ASN A 114 9.47 4.22 6.13
CA ASN A 114 8.52 5.11 5.48
C ASN A 114 7.16 4.40 5.35
N PRO A 115 6.28 4.50 6.36
CA PRO A 115 5.00 3.78 6.39
C PRO A 115 3.91 4.49 5.56
N PHE A 116 4.17 4.75 4.28
CA PHE A 116 3.29 5.54 3.41
C PHE A 116 1.88 4.95 3.25
N LEU A 117 1.74 3.62 3.19
CA LEU A 117 0.42 2.96 3.15
C LEU A 117 -0.39 3.22 4.42
N GLN A 118 0.27 3.22 5.58
CA GLN A 118 -0.41 3.49 6.85
C GLN A 118 -0.82 4.96 6.97
N ARG A 119 0.00 5.89 6.47
CA ARG A 119 -0.36 7.32 6.39
C ARG A 119 -1.56 7.52 5.47
N ALA A 120 -1.54 6.92 4.27
CA ALA A 120 -2.65 6.98 3.33
C ALA A 120 -3.96 6.46 3.94
N LEU A 121 -3.91 5.34 4.67
CA LEU A 121 -5.07 4.81 5.38
C LEU A 121 -5.60 5.79 6.45
N ARG A 122 -4.71 6.49 7.17
CA ARG A 122 -5.10 7.49 8.18
C ARG A 122 -5.72 8.74 7.55
N MET A 123 -5.29 9.13 6.36
CA MET A 123 -5.75 10.33 5.64
C MET A 123 -7.03 10.08 4.83
N GLY A 124 -7.18 8.91 4.21
CA GLY A 124 -8.32 8.57 3.35
C GLY A 124 -9.49 7.92 4.08
N ARG A 125 -9.42 7.77 5.41
CA ARG A 125 -10.51 7.25 6.23
C ARG A 125 -11.65 8.26 6.32
#